data_AF-M3J509-F1
#
_entry.id   AF-M3J509-F1
#
_cell.length_a   1.000
_cell.length_b   1.000
_cell.length_c   1.000
_cell.angle_alpha   90.00
_cell.angle_beta   90.00
_cell.angle_gamma   90.00
#
_symmetry.space_group_name_H-M   'P 1'
#
loop_
_entity.id
_entity.type
_entity.pdbx_description
1 polymer ?
#
loop_
_entity_poly.entity_id
_entity_poly.type
_entity_poly.pdbx_seq_one_letter_code
_entity_poly.pdbx_strand_id
1 'polypeptide(L)'
;MKKELKVIIWAHVALVIYLLYLCFDLLTLIPDDMFSDALLDFEINPNSNGPKLNKPAIIPKIIHQTYKTTDVPDVWKQGQQACINLHPDYKYILWTDEMAREFIEEEYNWFLETWDNYKYPIQRADAIRYFVLFHYGGIYIDLDDGCRRKLDPLLTVPAFVRKTLPTGISNDVMGSVPRHPFFLKVIESLEKYQRNWFVPYITIMISTGPLFLSLIWKQFKRWGVPEAGKVRILMPDQYKGTKNSYFTIASGSSWHMGDATFIKSLANHLVLAVIGGFCIALIILALEYLFYCFVSSSYFKKIVNKIFSIFWSIAMGFLRFLHLDKLLCDSPSTDYSEILPSHKNNNNNNNNSDNNKTKLSSIFNILGHHQSKIKRRARKDSNLPIEIDILDKLSDQTIIIEDHNKSTDNLLSPINDINESNHSLSTPPSTPPSQKSKVLDPEAIMKMNDDLV
;
A
#
# COMPACT_ATOMS: atom_id res chain seq x y z
N MET A 1 -2.05 -24.37 -35.53
CA MET A 1 -1.86 -24.55 -34.07
C MET A 1 -2.95 -25.47 -33.54
N LYS A 2 -2.59 -26.54 -32.82
CA LYS A 2 -3.55 -27.49 -32.20
C LYS A 2 -4.52 -26.74 -31.26
N LYS A 3 -5.76 -27.21 -31.10
CA LYS A 3 -6.81 -26.50 -30.33
C LYS A 3 -6.40 -26.35 -28.86
N GLU A 4 -5.73 -27.36 -28.33
CA GLU A 4 -5.19 -27.47 -26.98
C GLU A 4 -4.16 -26.38 -26.70
N LEU A 5 -3.22 -26.17 -27.64
CA LEU A 5 -2.21 -25.12 -27.53
C LEU A 5 -2.83 -23.71 -27.55
N LYS A 6 -3.92 -23.49 -28.30
CA LYS A 6 -4.67 -22.22 -28.25
C LYS A 6 -5.24 -21.96 -26.86
N VAL A 7 -5.79 -22.98 -26.19
CA VAL A 7 -6.36 -22.85 -24.84
C VAL A 7 -5.27 -22.50 -23.83
N ILE A 8 -4.11 -23.17 -23.89
CA ILE A 8 -2.97 -22.86 -22.99
C ILE A 8 -2.51 -21.41 -23.16
N ILE A 9 -2.40 -20.93 -24.40
CA ILE A 9 -2.00 -19.54 -24.67
C ILE A 9 -3.03 -18.56 -24.09
N TRP A 10 -4.33 -18.79 -24.31
CA TRP A 10 -5.37 -17.94 -23.73
C TRP A 10 -5.38 -17.98 -22.20
N ALA A 11 -5.08 -19.11 -21.59
CA ALA A 11 -4.94 -19.23 -20.13
C ALA A 11 -3.77 -18.39 -19.61
N HIS A 12 -2.62 -18.40 -20.29
CA HIS A 12 -1.48 -17.53 -19.97
C HIS A 12 -1.81 -16.05 -20.12
N VAL A 13 -2.49 -15.67 -21.19
CA VAL A 13 -2.94 -14.28 -21.39
C VAL A 13 -3.85 -13.85 -20.25
N ALA A 14 -4.82 -14.68 -19.85
CA ALA A 14 -5.69 -14.41 -18.72
C ALA A 14 -4.91 -14.29 -17.40
N LEU A 15 -3.92 -15.17 -17.18
CA LEU A 15 -3.04 -15.12 -16.01
C LEU A 15 -2.22 -13.81 -15.98
N VAL A 16 -1.63 -13.41 -17.10
CA VAL A 16 -0.86 -12.15 -17.19
C VAL A 16 -1.75 -10.95 -16.90
N ILE A 17 -2.97 -10.90 -17.47
CA ILE A 17 -3.94 -9.82 -17.19
C ILE A 17 -4.28 -9.80 -15.70
N TYR A 18 -4.51 -10.96 -15.08
CA TYR A 18 -4.80 -11.06 -13.66
C TYR A 18 -3.62 -10.60 -12.78
N LEU A 19 -2.40 -10.98 -13.12
CA LEU A 19 -1.19 -10.52 -12.41
C LEU A 19 -0.96 -9.02 -12.57
N LEU A 20 -1.19 -8.47 -13.76
CA LEU A 20 -1.14 -7.03 -14.00
C LEU A 20 -2.18 -6.28 -13.16
N TYR A 21 -3.39 -6.85 -13.03
CA TYR A 21 -4.42 -6.30 -12.15
C TYR A 21 -3.99 -6.32 -10.68
N LEU A 22 -3.45 -7.43 -10.19
CA LEU A 22 -2.96 -7.54 -8.81
C LEU A 22 -1.79 -6.60 -8.50
N CYS A 23 -0.88 -6.43 -9.46
CA CYS A 23 0.31 -5.60 -9.31
C CYS A 23 0.11 -4.14 -9.76
N PHE A 24 -1.09 -3.76 -10.20
CA PHE A 24 -1.34 -2.45 -10.80
C PHE A 24 -0.89 -1.30 -9.90
N ASP A 25 -1.30 -1.31 -8.64
CA ASP A 25 -0.94 -0.27 -7.66
C ASP A 25 0.58 -0.17 -7.48
N LEU A 26 1.25 -1.31 -7.39
CA LEU A 26 2.71 -1.40 -7.26
C LEU A 26 3.42 -0.85 -8.50
N LEU A 27 2.93 -1.18 -9.70
CA LEU A 27 3.48 -0.67 -10.96
C LEU A 27 3.32 0.86 -11.07
N THR A 28 2.21 1.41 -10.58
CA THR A 28 1.99 2.86 -10.58
C THR A 28 2.84 3.62 -9.57
N LEU A 29 3.51 2.93 -8.65
CA LEU A 29 4.45 3.53 -7.69
C LEU A 29 5.81 3.83 -8.34
N ILE A 30 6.20 3.06 -9.37
CA ILE A 30 7.50 3.19 -10.05
C ILE A 30 7.68 4.58 -10.68
N PRO A 31 6.74 5.13 -11.47
CA PRO A 31 6.90 6.43 -12.10
C PRO A 31 6.51 7.62 -11.19
N ASP A 32 5.98 7.39 -9.99
CA ASP A 32 5.52 8.47 -9.11
C ASP A 32 6.72 9.08 -8.34
N ASP A 33 7.16 10.25 -8.77
CA ASP A 33 8.25 10.99 -8.15
C ASP A 33 7.85 11.75 -6.88
N MET A 34 6.53 11.84 -6.62
CA MET A 34 5.91 12.43 -5.44
C MET A 34 6.09 13.96 -5.32
N PHE A 35 6.64 14.63 -6.34
CA PHE A 35 6.91 16.07 -6.30
C PHE A 35 5.62 16.91 -6.27
N SER A 36 4.55 16.41 -6.89
CA SER A 36 3.24 17.09 -6.90
C SER A 36 2.64 17.32 -5.49
N ASP A 37 3.02 16.50 -4.51
CA ASP A 37 2.53 16.58 -3.14
C ASP A 37 3.63 17.04 -2.15
N ALA A 38 4.84 17.38 -2.64
CA ALA A 38 5.98 17.73 -1.80
C ALA A 38 5.72 18.97 -0.94
N LEU A 39 6.12 18.93 0.33
CA LEU A 39 6.23 20.11 1.19
C LEU A 39 7.35 20.99 0.64
N LEU A 40 7.05 22.24 0.34
CA LEU A 40 8.03 23.15 -0.25
C LEU A 40 8.89 23.77 0.84
N ASP A 41 10.15 24.06 0.53
CA ASP A 41 11.10 24.59 1.50
C ASP A 41 10.60 25.90 2.14
N PHE A 42 10.02 26.81 1.36
CA PHE A 42 9.47 28.06 1.88
C PHE A 42 8.24 27.86 2.79
N GLU A 43 7.53 26.73 2.70
CA GLU A 43 6.38 26.43 3.59
C GLU A 43 6.86 25.99 4.98
N ILE A 44 7.98 25.28 5.04
CA ILE A 44 8.46 24.65 6.28
C ILE A 44 9.71 25.34 6.85
N ASN A 45 10.37 26.18 6.07
CA ASN A 45 11.55 26.97 6.43
C ASN A 45 11.35 28.44 6.01
N PRO A 46 10.34 29.14 6.55
CA PRO A 46 10.14 30.54 6.22
C PRO A 46 11.37 31.36 6.66
N ASN A 47 12.02 32.03 5.71
CA ASN A 47 13.06 33.01 6.03
C ASN A 47 12.46 34.12 6.91
N SER A 48 13.23 34.60 7.90
CA SER A 48 12.81 35.70 8.78
C SER A 48 12.39 36.96 8.02
N ASN A 49 12.90 37.14 6.80
CA ASN A 49 12.65 38.27 5.90
C ASN A 49 11.73 37.92 4.70
N GLY A 50 11.21 36.68 4.64
CA GLY A 50 10.31 36.24 3.58
C GLY A 50 8.83 36.45 3.94
N PRO A 51 7.90 36.24 2.98
CA PRO A 51 6.48 36.25 3.27
C PRO A 51 6.16 35.18 4.31
N LYS A 52 5.63 35.56 5.47
CA LYS A 52 5.12 34.61 6.46
C LYS A 52 3.84 34.00 5.92
N LEU A 53 3.82 32.70 5.71
CA LEU A 53 2.58 31.97 5.47
C LEU A 53 1.79 31.95 6.78
N ASN A 54 0.76 32.78 6.88
CA ASN A 54 -0.21 32.75 7.97
C ASN A 54 -1.14 31.55 7.81
N LYS A 55 -0.60 30.33 7.88
CA LYS A 55 -1.38 29.10 7.96
C LYS A 55 -1.53 28.70 9.43
N PRO A 56 -2.76 28.47 9.93
CA PRO A 56 -2.93 27.97 11.28
C PRO A 56 -2.30 26.58 11.43
N ALA A 57 -1.76 26.30 12.62
CA ALA A 57 -1.37 24.95 12.99
C ALA A 57 -2.65 24.12 13.24
N ILE A 58 -2.91 23.14 12.38
CA ILE A 58 -4.11 22.30 12.42
C ILE A 58 -3.81 20.88 12.93
N ILE A 59 -2.58 20.38 12.76
CA ILE A 59 -2.15 19.12 13.38
C ILE A 59 -1.99 19.36 14.89
N PRO A 60 -2.61 18.52 15.75
CA PRO A 60 -2.45 18.62 17.21
C PRO A 60 -0.99 18.53 17.66
N LYS A 61 -0.63 19.26 18.72
CA LYS A 61 0.70 19.22 19.34
C LYS A 61 0.86 17.97 20.21
N ILE A 62 0.87 16.80 19.59
CA ILE A 62 1.05 15.51 20.25
C ILE A 62 2.16 14.75 19.52
N ILE A 63 3.14 14.24 20.28
CA ILE A 63 4.17 13.35 19.77
C ILE A 63 3.87 11.94 20.28
N HIS A 64 3.72 11.01 19.34
CA HIS A 64 3.55 9.59 19.59
C HIS A 64 4.83 8.85 19.22
N GLN A 65 5.31 8.01 20.13
CA GLN A 65 6.35 7.02 19.84
C GLN A 65 5.90 5.67 20.40
N THR A 66 6.42 4.57 19.89
CA THR A 66 6.07 3.23 20.38
C THR A 66 7.31 2.47 20.81
N TYR A 67 7.21 1.73 21.90
CA TYR A 67 8.18 0.71 22.26
C TYR A 67 7.50 -0.44 22.97
N LYS A 68 8.21 -1.56 23.16
CA LYS A 68 7.63 -2.73 23.85
C LYS A 68 7.20 -2.39 25.28
N THR A 69 8.03 -1.60 25.96
CA THR A 69 7.87 -1.20 27.36
C THR A 69 8.27 0.27 27.52
N THR A 70 8.28 0.77 28.75
CA THR A 70 8.80 2.11 29.06
C THR A 70 10.32 2.20 29.09
N ASP A 71 11.04 1.07 29.07
CA ASP A 71 12.51 1.04 29.14
C ASP A 71 13.15 1.11 27.75
N VAL A 72 13.23 2.31 27.20
CA VAL A 72 13.80 2.56 25.86
C VAL A 72 15.31 2.32 25.84
N PRO A 73 15.89 1.65 24.82
CA PRO A 73 17.33 1.44 24.70
C PRO A 73 18.16 2.73 24.64
N ASP A 74 19.36 2.72 25.23
CA ASP A 74 20.23 3.91 25.34
C ASP A 74 20.56 4.57 23.99
N VAL A 75 20.67 3.78 22.92
CA VAL A 75 20.92 4.27 21.55
C VAL A 75 19.81 5.21 21.05
N TRP A 76 18.59 5.10 21.58
CA TRP A 76 17.42 5.88 21.17
C TRP A 76 17.01 6.94 22.20
N LYS A 77 17.42 6.80 23.48
CA LYS A 77 17.11 7.76 24.56
C LYS A 77 17.49 9.20 24.21
N GLN A 78 18.65 9.41 23.57
CA GLN A 78 19.08 10.76 23.20
C GLN A 78 18.13 11.41 22.17
N GLY A 79 17.69 10.64 21.16
CA GLY A 79 16.77 11.12 20.14
C GLY A 79 15.37 11.39 20.70
N GLN A 80 14.85 10.46 21.51
CA GLN A 80 13.61 10.61 22.26
C GLN A 80 13.62 11.88 23.12
N GLN A 81 14.65 12.05 23.96
CA GLN A 81 14.76 13.19 24.85
C GLN A 81 14.91 14.52 24.10
N ALA A 82 15.56 14.52 22.92
CA ALA A 82 15.62 15.70 22.06
C ALA A 82 14.22 16.11 21.58
N CYS A 83 13.37 15.15 21.19
CA CYS A 83 11.97 15.43 20.86
C CYS A 83 11.20 16.03 22.04
N ILE A 84 11.32 15.44 23.24
CA ILE A 84 10.63 15.95 24.44
C ILE A 84 11.11 17.37 24.81
N ASN A 85 12.44 17.57 24.88
CA ASN A 85 13.04 18.84 25.31
C ASN A 85 12.78 19.98 24.34
N LEU A 86 12.76 19.70 23.03
CA LEU A 86 12.45 20.71 22.02
C LEU A 86 10.96 21.08 22.03
N HIS A 87 10.08 20.23 22.56
CA HIS A 87 8.63 20.38 22.48
C HIS A 87 7.96 20.37 23.86
N PRO A 88 8.32 21.26 24.79
CA PRO A 88 7.72 21.30 26.13
C PRO A 88 6.22 21.65 26.10
N ASP A 89 5.75 22.25 25.01
CA ASP A 89 4.35 22.59 24.75
C ASP A 89 3.56 21.47 24.03
N TYR A 90 4.19 20.34 23.74
CA TYR A 90 3.54 19.19 23.11
C TYR A 90 3.23 18.12 24.17
N LYS A 91 2.10 17.43 24.00
CA LYS A 91 1.85 16.19 24.74
C LYS A 91 2.75 15.09 24.19
N TYR A 92 3.48 14.40 25.05
CA TYR A 92 4.29 13.25 24.68
C TYR A 92 3.64 11.96 25.15
N ILE A 93 3.52 10.97 24.26
CA ILE A 93 2.98 9.64 24.58
C ILE A 93 3.93 8.58 24.05
N LEU A 94 4.44 7.73 24.95
CA LEU A 94 5.14 6.49 24.60
C LEU A 94 4.15 5.33 24.74
N TRP A 95 3.72 4.78 23.61
CA TRP A 95 2.81 3.64 23.56
C TRP A 95 3.59 2.35 23.81
N THR A 96 3.28 1.66 24.91
CA THR A 96 3.78 0.30 25.18
C THR A 96 2.97 -0.74 24.41
N ASP A 97 3.46 -1.98 24.32
CA ASP A 97 2.69 -3.08 23.70
C ASP A 97 1.35 -3.30 24.43
N GLU A 98 1.35 -3.14 25.76
CA GLU A 98 0.16 -3.26 26.63
C GLU A 98 -0.84 -2.13 26.35
N MET A 99 -0.41 -0.87 26.46
CA MET A 99 -1.25 0.30 26.16
C MET A 99 -1.82 0.27 24.75
N ALA A 100 -1.02 -0.17 23.77
CA ALA A 100 -1.45 -0.27 22.39
C ALA A 100 -2.55 -1.32 22.21
N ARG A 101 -2.43 -2.48 22.87
CA ARG A 101 -3.45 -3.53 22.80
C ARG A 101 -4.74 -3.09 23.51
N GLU A 102 -4.64 -2.51 24.71
CA GLU A 102 -5.78 -1.98 25.46
C GLU A 102 -6.54 -0.94 24.64
N PHE A 103 -5.83 0.01 24.03
CA PHE A 103 -6.43 1.01 23.16
C PHE A 103 -7.16 0.40 21.96
N ILE A 104 -6.61 -0.65 21.34
CA ILE A 104 -7.30 -1.35 20.25
C ILE A 104 -8.52 -2.11 20.77
N GLU A 105 -8.44 -2.74 21.92
CA GLU A 105 -9.57 -3.45 22.55
C GLU A 105 -10.72 -2.50 22.91
N GLU A 106 -10.41 -1.31 23.43
CA GLU A 106 -11.41 -0.32 23.84
C GLU A 106 -12.02 0.45 22.66
N GLU A 107 -11.19 1.00 21.78
CA GLU A 107 -11.62 1.94 20.74
C GLU A 107 -11.89 1.29 19.38
N TYR A 108 -11.25 0.15 19.11
CA TYR A 108 -11.27 -0.52 17.81
C TYR A 108 -11.45 -2.04 17.96
N ASN A 109 -12.33 -2.47 18.85
CA ASN A 109 -12.55 -3.89 19.18
C ASN A 109 -12.74 -4.80 17.94
N TRP A 110 -13.31 -4.26 16.85
CA TRP A 110 -13.45 -4.97 15.57
C TRP A 110 -12.12 -5.43 14.95
N PHE A 111 -11.01 -4.79 15.31
CA PHE A 111 -9.66 -5.08 14.84
C PHE A 111 -8.84 -5.96 15.79
N LEU A 112 -9.34 -6.24 17.00
CA LEU A 112 -8.58 -6.93 18.04
C LEU A 112 -8.15 -8.34 17.61
N GLU A 113 -9.00 -9.08 16.90
CA GLU A 113 -8.64 -10.40 16.36
C GLU A 113 -7.50 -10.31 15.34
N THR A 114 -7.52 -9.34 14.44
CA THR A 114 -6.42 -9.09 13.49
C THR A 114 -5.13 -8.73 14.23
N TRP A 115 -5.24 -7.85 15.23
CA TRP A 115 -4.12 -7.39 16.06
C TRP A 115 -3.40 -8.55 16.76
N ASP A 116 -4.15 -9.41 17.45
CA ASP A 116 -3.62 -10.56 18.19
C ASP A 116 -3.03 -11.61 17.24
N ASN A 117 -3.55 -11.72 16.03
CA ASN A 117 -3.06 -12.65 15.00
C ASN A 117 -1.86 -12.14 14.19
N TYR A 118 -1.32 -10.94 14.46
CA TYR A 118 -0.07 -10.51 13.83
C TYR A 118 1.11 -11.39 14.27
N LYS A 119 1.79 -11.98 13.29
CA LYS A 119 2.90 -12.92 13.52
C LYS A 119 4.14 -12.22 14.08
N TYR A 120 4.46 -11.03 13.59
CA TYR A 120 5.67 -10.31 13.97
C TYR A 120 5.32 -9.08 14.82
N PRO A 121 6.00 -8.82 15.96
CA PRO A 121 5.71 -7.66 16.81
C PRO A 121 5.76 -6.31 16.08
N ILE A 122 6.67 -6.16 15.11
CA ILE A 122 6.75 -4.95 14.29
C ILE A 122 5.45 -4.64 13.55
N GLN A 123 4.64 -5.64 13.19
CA GLN A 123 3.35 -5.41 12.53
C GLN A 123 2.35 -4.70 13.46
N ARG A 124 2.40 -4.98 14.77
CA ARG A 124 1.60 -4.26 15.77
C ARG A 124 2.10 -2.83 15.96
N ALA A 125 3.41 -2.62 16.01
CA ALA A 125 4.01 -1.28 16.07
C ALA A 125 3.73 -0.45 14.80
N ASP A 126 3.66 -1.09 13.63
CA ASP A 126 3.22 -0.48 12.38
C ASP A 126 1.71 -0.19 12.36
N ALA A 127 0.88 -1.05 12.95
CA ALA A 127 -0.57 -0.84 12.98
C ALA A 127 -0.94 0.30 13.94
N ILE A 128 -0.43 0.31 15.17
CA ILE A 128 -0.81 1.28 16.19
C ILE A 128 -0.53 2.72 15.77
N ARG A 129 0.59 2.98 15.07
CA ARG A 129 0.91 4.33 14.57
C ARG A 129 -0.16 4.89 13.64
N TYR A 130 -0.90 4.04 12.92
CA TYR A 130 -2.03 4.48 12.09
C TYR A 130 -3.28 4.76 12.92
N PHE A 131 -3.60 3.90 13.88
CA PHE A 131 -4.76 4.10 14.75
C PHE A 131 -4.63 5.33 15.63
N VAL A 132 -3.45 5.58 16.21
CA VAL A 132 -3.26 6.76 17.09
C VAL A 132 -3.29 8.07 16.30
N LEU A 133 -2.75 8.09 15.07
CA LEU A 133 -2.86 9.24 14.17
C LEU A 133 -4.29 9.47 13.69
N PHE A 134 -5.05 8.41 13.42
CA PHE A 134 -6.46 8.54 13.08
C PHE A 134 -7.27 9.05 14.29
N HIS A 135 -7.04 8.53 15.49
CA HIS A 135 -7.82 8.86 16.67
C HIS A 135 -7.48 10.25 17.24
N TYR A 136 -6.20 10.49 17.53
CA TYR A 136 -5.74 11.70 18.22
C TYR A 136 -5.16 12.76 17.28
N GLY A 137 -4.86 12.41 16.02
CA GLY A 137 -4.00 13.24 15.18
C GLY A 137 -2.56 13.26 15.71
N GLY A 138 -1.87 14.37 15.52
CA GLY A 138 -0.52 14.58 16.04
C GLY A 138 0.57 14.11 15.08
N ILE A 139 1.74 13.81 15.65
CA ILE A 139 2.94 13.37 14.92
C ILE A 139 3.44 12.07 15.53
N TYR A 140 3.54 11.04 14.70
CA TYR A 140 4.22 9.80 15.04
C TYR A 140 5.69 9.86 14.61
N ILE A 141 6.60 9.39 15.47
CA ILE A 141 8.05 9.35 15.23
C ILE A 141 8.61 8.04 15.76
N ASP A 142 9.22 7.22 14.91
CA ASP A 142 9.95 6.02 15.35
C ASP A 142 11.10 6.39 16.33
N LEU A 143 11.45 5.49 17.25
CA LEU A 143 12.45 5.78 18.29
C LEU A 143 13.89 5.92 17.76
N ASP A 144 14.16 5.37 16.58
CA ASP A 144 15.42 5.59 15.86
C ASP A 144 15.44 6.94 15.10
N ASP A 145 14.38 7.73 15.18
CA ASP A 145 14.35 9.13 14.77
C ASP A 145 14.29 10.08 15.99
N GLY A 146 15.19 11.07 16.01
CA GLY A 146 15.23 12.12 17.03
C GLY A 146 14.97 13.51 16.43
N CYS A 147 14.48 14.46 17.23
CA CYS A 147 14.14 15.79 16.74
C CYS A 147 15.36 16.72 16.78
N ARG A 148 15.62 17.47 15.70
CA ARG A 148 16.68 18.50 15.64
C ARG A 148 16.18 19.92 15.83
N ARG A 149 14.88 20.16 15.60
CA ARG A 149 14.24 21.47 15.71
C ARG A 149 12.75 21.33 15.96
N LYS A 150 12.09 22.46 16.20
CA LYS A 150 10.64 22.57 16.38
C LYS A 150 9.89 22.02 15.15
N LEU A 151 8.88 21.19 15.39
CA LEU A 151 8.02 20.58 14.38
C LEU A 151 6.85 21.50 13.97
N ASP A 152 6.67 22.65 14.61
CA ASP A 152 5.57 23.60 14.37
C ASP A 152 5.31 23.92 12.88
N PRO A 153 6.34 24.10 12.01
CA PRO A 153 6.08 24.38 10.60
C PRO A 153 5.40 23.21 9.85
N LEU A 154 5.53 21.98 10.35
CA LEU A 154 4.88 20.79 9.79
C LEU A 154 3.41 20.68 10.19
N LEU A 155 2.92 21.49 11.13
CA LEU A 155 1.55 21.41 11.64
C LEU A 155 0.51 22.10 10.75
N THR A 156 0.94 22.75 9.67
CA THR A 156 0.11 23.63 8.82
C THR A 156 -0.60 22.91 7.68
N VAL A 157 -0.54 21.57 7.66
CA VAL A 157 -1.09 20.72 6.59
C VAL A 157 -1.99 19.63 7.16
N PRO A 158 -2.97 19.10 6.39
CA PRO A 158 -3.90 18.10 6.93
C PRO A 158 -3.22 16.80 7.34
N ALA A 159 -2.25 16.36 6.55
CA ALA A 159 -1.37 15.26 6.87
C ALA A 159 -0.02 15.40 6.15
N PHE A 160 1.02 14.80 6.72
CA PHE A 160 2.30 14.63 6.06
C PHE A 160 2.93 13.26 6.33
N VAL A 161 3.76 12.80 5.41
CA VAL A 161 4.56 11.57 5.52
C VAL A 161 5.93 11.75 4.87
N ARG A 162 6.93 10.96 5.25
CA ARG A 162 8.25 10.99 4.59
C ARG A 162 8.22 10.25 3.26
N LYS A 163 8.97 10.77 2.27
CA LYS A 163 9.36 9.98 1.09
C LYS A 163 10.38 8.91 1.48
N THR A 164 10.15 7.65 1.12
CA THR A 164 11.14 6.58 1.25
C THR A 164 11.92 6.37 -0.06
N LEU A 165 13.05 5.68 0.02
CA LEU A 165 13.88 5.33 -1.14
C LEU A 165 13.83 3.81 -1.36
N PRO A 166 13.76 3.34 -2.63
CA PRO A 166 13.82 4.12 -3.87
C PRO A 166 12.50 4.79 -4.30
N THR A 167 11.34 4.33 -3.82
CA THR A 167 10.03 4.91 -4.14
C THR A 167 9.01 4.70 -3.02
N GLY A 168 7.99 5.56 -2.96
CA GLY A 168 6.87 5.48 -2.02
C GLY A 168 7.03 6.35 -0.76
N ILE A 169 6.12 6.15 0.18
CA ILE A 169 6.10 6.83 1.48
C ILE A 169 6.57 5.89 2.58
N SER A 170 7.20 6.46 3.60
CA SER A 170 7.60 5.76 4.81
C SER A 170 6.55 5.89 5.90
N ASN A 171 6.53 4.94 6.83
CA ASN A 171 5.63 4.95 7.98
C ASN A 171 6.34 5.32 9.29
N ASP A 172 7.58 5.79 9.22
CA ASP A 172 8.48 6.04 10.36
C ASP A 172 8.30 7.41 11.01
N VAL A 173 7.97 8.43 10.20
CA VAL A 173 7.59 9.76 10.63
C VAL A 173 6.40 10.24 9.80
N MET A 174 5.30 10.51 10.49
CA MET A 174 4.03 10.89 9.89
C MET A 174 3.30 11.87 10.81
N GLY A 175 2.44 12.72 10.25
CA GLY A 175 1.53 13.52 11.06
C GLY A 175 0.20 13.73 10.37
N SER A 176 -0.84 13.96 11.17
CA SER A 176 -2.18 14.26 10.66
C SER A 176 -3.06 14.99 11.65
N VAL A 177 -4.07 15.65 11.12
CA VAL A 177 -5.28 15.99 11.89
C VAL A 177 -5.99 14.70 12.34
N PRO A 178 -6.76 14.75 13.45
CA PRO A 178 -7.62 13.65 13.83
C PRO A 178 -8.60 13.32 12.69
N ARG A 179 -8.95 12.04 12.58
CA ARG A 179 -9.91 11.50 11.62
C ARG A 179 -9.58 11.77 10.15
N HIS A 180 -8.30 11.95 9.81
CA HIS A 180 -7.91 12.22 8.44
C HIS A 180 -8.29 11.04 7.50
N PRO A 181 -8.98 11.27 6.36
CA PRO A 181 -9.54 10.19 5.53
C PRO A 181 -8.52 9.19 4.98
N PHE A 182 -7.28 9.64 4.77
CA PHE A 182 -6.19 8.74 4.41
C PHE A 182 -5.94 7.69 5.50
N PHE A 183 -5.85 8.09 6.77
CA PHE A 183 -5.58 7.16 7.87
C PHE A 183 -6.78 6.26 8.16
N LEU A 184 -8.02 6.74 7.95
CA LEU A 184 -9.21 5.88 7.95
C LEU A 184 -9.07 4.75 6.92
N LYS A 185 -8.75 5.11 5.66
CA LYS A 185 -8.54 4.12 4.61
C LYS A 185 -7.38 3.16 4.95
N VAL A 186 -6.33 3.63 5.61
CA VAL A 186 -5.21 2.81 6.05
C VAL A 186 -5.68 1.76 7.07
N ILE A 187 -6.34 2.17 8.16
CA ILE A 187 -6.77 1.24 9.22
C ILE A 187 -7.80 0.21 8.71
N GLU A 188 -8.77 0.64 7.88
CA GLU A 188 -9.76 -0.26 7.27
C GLU A 188 -9.15 -1.26 6.28
N SER A 189 -7.94 -0.98 5.77
CA SER A 189 -7.27 -1.85 4.81
C SER A 189 -6.37 -2.90 5.47
N LEU A 190 -5.98 -2.72 6.74
CA LEU A 190 -4.98 -3.56 7.40
C LEU A 190 -5.34 -5.06 7.39
N GLU A 191 -6.57 -5.42 7.73
CA GLU A 191 -7.03 -6.82 7.79
C GLU A 191 -6.86 -7.52 6.43
N LYS A 192 -7.25 -6.86 5.33
CA LYS A 192 -7.13 -7.41 3.96
C LYS A 192 -5.67 -7.70 3.57
N TYR A 193 -4.71 -6.99 4.16
CA TYR A 193 -3.28 -7.11 3.90
C TYR A 193 -2.56 -7.98 4.92
N GLN A 194 -3.25 -8.54 5.93
CA GLN A 194 -2.72 -9.54 6.87
C GLN A 194 -2.48 -10.90 6.18
N ARG A 195 -1.49 -10.95 5.28
CA ARG A 195 -1.09 -12.15 4.53
C ARG A 195 0.31 -12.59 4.93
N ASN A 196 0.50 -13.90 5.06
CA ASN A 196 1.82 -14.49 5.29
C ASN A 196 2.43 -14.95 3.95
N TRP A 197 3.48 -14.27 3.50
CA TRP A 197 4.17 -14.56 2.22
C TRP A 197 5.37 -15.50 2.39
N PHE A 198 5.51 -16.16 3.55
CA PHE A 198 6.62 -17.04 3.95
C PHE A 198 8.01 -16.37 4.03
N VAL A 199 8.18 -15.19 3.42
CA VAL A 199 9.36 -14.32 3.55
C VAL A 199 9.02 -13.21 4.55
N PRO A 200 9.61 -13.21 5.77
CA PRO A 200 9.33 -12.21 6.81
C PRO A 200 9.38 -10.76 6.33
N TYR A 201 10.43 -10.37 5.61
CA TYR A 201 10.65 -9.02 5.12
C TYR A 201 9.53 -8.54 4.19
N ILE A 202 9.16 -9.36 3.20
CA ILE A 202 8.06 -9.05 2.28
C ILE A 202 6.73 -9.02 3.03
N THR A 203 6.54 -9.97 3.96
CA THR A 203 5.34 -10.06 4.80
C THR A 203 5.15 -8.77 5.60
N ILE A 204 6.17 -8.31 6.32
CA ILE A 204 6.12 -7.09 7.13
C ILE A 204 5.88 -5.86 6.25
N MET A 205 6.68 -5.68 5.19
CA MET A 205 6.58 -4.52 4.30
C MET A 205 5.19 -4.37 3.66
N ILE A 206 4.58 -5.46 3.17
CA ILE A 206 3.29 -5.44 2.44
C ILE A 206 2.08 -5.49 3.37
N SER A 207 2.21 -6.01 4.60
CA SER A 207 1.06 -6.13 5.50
C SER A 207 0.76 -4.83 6.25
N THR A 208 1.78 -4.23 6.86
CA THR A 208 1.63 -3.07 7.75
C THR A 208 2.71 -2.01 7.52
N GLY A 209 3.82 -2.36 6.88
CA GLY A 209 4.98 -1.48 6.75
C GLY A 209 4.89 -0.40 5.65
N PRO A 210 6.03 0.20 5.26
CA PRO A 210 6.09 1.27 4.26
C PRO A 210 5.48 0.91 2.89
N LEU A 211 5.62 -0.34 2.44
CA LEU A 211 5.09 -0.75 1.15
C LEU A 211 3.56 -0.85 1.19
N PHE A 212 2.98 -1.38 2.27
CA PHE A 212 1.54 -1.31 2.53
C PHE A 212 1.04 0.12 2.45
N LEU A 213 1.63 1.02 3.25
CA LEU A 213 1.22 2.42 3.33
C LEU A 213 1.30 3.11 1.96
N SER A 214 2.36 2.84 1.20
CA SER A 214 2.54 3.35 -0.17
C SER A 214 1.45 2.88 -1.13
N LEU A 215 1.05 1.61 -1.08
CA LEU A 215 -0.03 1.08 -1.92
C LEU A 215 -1.37 1.74 -1.57
N ILE A 216 -1.67 1.90 -0.28
CA ILE A 216 -2.89 2.57 0.17
C ILE A 216 -2.91 4.03 -0.24
N TRP A 217 -1.78 4.74 -0.16
CA TRP A 217 -1.66 6.12 -0.63
C TRP A 217 -1.93 6.25 -2.13
N LYS A 218 -1.38 5.36 -2.96
CA LYS A 218 -1.68 5.33 -4.41
C LYS A 218 -3.16 5.08 -4.70
N GLN A 219 -3.81 4.21 -3.93
CA GLN A 219 -5.25 3.99 -4.06
C GLN A 219 -6.05 5.22 -3.62
N PHE A 220 -5.64 5.87 -2.53
CA PHE A 220 -6.31 7.04 -1.97
C PHE A 220 -6.28 8.22 -2.96
N LYS A 221 -5.11 8.53 -3.54
CA LYS A 221 -4.95 9.68 -4.44
C LYS A 221 -5.43 9.46 -5.88
N ARG A 222 -5.81 8.23 -6.24
CA ARG A 222 -6.07 7.82 -7.64
C ARG A 222 -7.09 8.70 -8.37
N TRP A 223 -8.13 9.14 -7.67
CA TRP A 223 -9.27 9.85 -8.25
C TRP A 223 -9.28 11.34 -7.92
N GLY A 224 -8.16 11.88 -7.44
CA GLY A 224 -8.07 13.24 -6.92
C GLY A 224 -8.52 13.31 -5.46
N VAL A 225 -7.87 14.19 -4.71
CA VAL A 225 -8.15 14.43 -3.29
C VAL A 225 -8.26 15.94 -3.10
N PRO A 226 -9.31 16.44 -2.43
CA PRO A 226 -9.40 17.86 -2.07
C PRO A 226 -8.20 18.32 -1.25
N GLU A 227 -7.85 19.61 -1.31
CA GLU A 227 -6.70 20.15 -0.56
C GLU A 227 -6.76 19.81 0.93
N ALA A 228 -7.95 19.87 1.54
CA ALA A 228 -8.17 19.57 2.95
C ALA A 228 -7.92 18.10 3.34
N GLY A 229 -7.84 17.17 2.38
CA GLY A 229 -7.52 15.76 2.62
C GLY A 229 -6.16 15.34 2.05
N LYS A 230 -5.37 16.28 1.52
CA LYS A 230 -4.08 15.95 0.90
C LYS A 230 -3.05 15.51 1.94
N VAL A 231 -2.35 14.45 1.60
CA VAL A 231 -1.16 13.97 2.32
C VAL A 231 0.07 14.58 1.66
N ARG A 232 0.73 15.50 2.36
CA ARG A 232 1.93 16.18 1.87
C ARG A 232 3.20 15.35 2.12
N ILE A 233 4.20 15.51 1.27
CA ILE A 233 5.40 14.67 1.29
C ILE A 233 6.61 15.45 1.79
N LEU A 234 7.20 14.99 2.91
CA LEU A 234 8.47 15.51 3.40
C LEU A 234 9.63 14.86 2.63
N MET A 235 10.41 15.68 1.93
CA MET A 235 11.47 15.23 1.03
C MET A 235 12.77 14.89 1.76
N PRO A 236 13.63 13.99 1.22
CA PRO A 236 14.83 13.50 1.89
C PRO A 236 15.78 14.57 2.43
N ASP A 237 16.01 15.63 1.68
CA ASP A 237 16.86 16.78 2.05
C ASP A 237 16.33 17.57 3.27
N GLN A 238 15.02 17.51 3.50
CA GLN A 238 14.32 18.19 4.58
C GLN A 238 14.34 17.38 5.89
N TYR A 239 14.46 16.05 5.80
CA TYR A 239 14.42 15.18 6.98
C TYR A 239 15.74 14.49 7.33
N LYS A 240 16.71 14.40 6.41
CA LYS A 240 18.03 13.80 6.67
C LYS A 240 19.17 14.46 5.91
N GLY A 241 20.39 14.28 6.42
CA GLY A 241 21.65 14.61 5.72
C GLY A 241 22.09 16.07 5.77
N THR A 242 21.26 16.99 6.28
CA THR A 242 21.58 18.42 6.41
C THR A 242 21.52 18.89 7.86
N LYS A 243 22.21 19.98 8.20
CA LYS A 243 22.12 20.60 9.54
C LYS A 243 20.72 21.14 9.83
N ASN A 244 19.98 21.52 8.77
CA ASN A 244 18.61 22.05 8.86
C ASN A 244 17.53 20.97 8.75
N SER A 245 17.92 19.69 8.70
CA SER A 245 16.98 18.57 8.69
C SER A 245 16.15 18.56 9.98
N TYR A 246 14.88 18.17 9.88
CA TYR A 246 14.01 18.02 11.05
C TYR A 246 14.45 16.90 12.00
N PHE A 247 15.09 15.84 11.49
CA PHE A 247 15.35 14.62 12.24
C PHE A 247 16.83 14.20 12.24
N THR A 248 17.28 13.59 13.34
CA THR A 248 18.46 12.73 13.43
C THR A 248 18.04 11.28 13.23
N ILE A 249 18.83 10.49 12.50
CA ILE A 249 18.58 9.06 12.32
C ILE A 249 19.65 8.29 13.10
N ALA A 250 19.21 7.45 14.03
CA ALA A 250 20.03 6.50 14.77
C ALA A 250 20.02 5.12 14.08
N SER A 251 20.80 4.17 14.60
CA SER A 251 20.76 2.79 14.12
C SER A 251 19.41 2.16 14.44
N GLY A 252 18.72 1.77 13.37
CA GLY A 252 17.35 1.27 13.38
C GLY A 252 17.21 -0.15 12.86
N SER A 253 16.00 -0.47 12.38
CA SER A 253 15.70 -1.72 11.65
C SER A 253 15.98 -3.01 12.42
N SER A 254 15.71 -3.01 13.72
CA SER A 254 15.91 -4.16 14.61
C SER A 254 15.08 -5.40 14.25
N TRP A 255 14.09 -5.27 13.36
CA TRP A 255 13.23 -6.35 12.86
C TRP A 255 13.80 -7.10 11.66
N HIS A 256 14.87 -6.60 11.01
CA HIS A 256 15.47 -7.28 9.87
C HIS A 256 16.02 -8.65 10.28
N MET A 257 15.55 -9.71 9.63
CA MET A 257 16.09 -11.06 9.74
C MET A 257 17.04 -11.34 8.55
N GLY A 258 17.61 -12.55 8.48
CA GLY A 258 18.57 -12.92 7.41
C GLY A 258 18.01 -12.82 5.99
N ASP A 259 16.70 -12.90 5.84
CA ASP A 259 15.99 -12.70 4.57
C ASP A 259 16.06 -11.24 4.09
N ALA A 260 16.08 -10.25 4.99
CA ALA A 260 16.25 -8.85 4.64
C ALA A 260 17.58 -8.62 3.91
N THR A 261 18.65 -9.27 4.35
CA THR A 261 19.96 -9.24 3.68
C THR A 261 19.88 -9.83 2.27
N PHE A 262 19.20 -10.98 2.12
CA PHE A 262 18.99 -11.60 0.80
C PHE A 262 18.20 -10.69 -0.15
N ILE A 263 17.08 -10.13 0.30
CA ILE A 263 16.24 -9.22 -0.49
C ILE A 263 17.00 -7.94 -0.88
N LYS A 264 17.73 -7.35 0.06
CA LYS A 264 18.58 -6.17 -0.22
C LYS A 264 19.71 -6.50 -1.20
N SER A 265 20.32 -7.69 -1.09
CA SER A 265 21.31 -8.16 -2.06
C SER A 265 20.71 -8.29 -3.46
N LEU A 266 19.47 -8.77 -3.58
CA LEU A 266 18.78 -8.86 -4.87
C LEU A 266 18.58 -7.47 -5.49
N ALA A 267 18.20 -6.48 -4.69
CA ALA A 267 18.08 -5.09 -5.14
C ALA A 267 19.41 -4.50 -5.63
N ASN A 268 20.52 -4.80 -4.95
CA ASN A 268 21.86 -4.36 -5.37
C ASN A 268 22.34 -5.05 -6.66
N HIS A 269 21.79 -6.21 -6.99
CA HIS A 269 22.12 -6.99 -8.17
C HIS A 269 20.93 -7.14 -9.12
N LEU A 270 20.18 -6.03 -9.34
CA LEU A 270 18.93 -6.03 -10.11
C LEU A 270 19.05 -6.69 -11.49
N VAL A 271 20.14 -6.44 -12.23
CA VAL A 271 20.35 -7.04 -13.56
C VAL A 271 20.42 -8.57 -13.47
N LEU A 272 21.18 -9.10 -12.51
CA LEU A 272 21.31 -10.54 -12.29
C LEU A 272 19.98 -11.15 -11.81
N ALA A 273 19.26 -10.43 -10.95
CA ALA A 273 17.93 -10.82 -10.48
C ALA A 273 16.94 -10.95 -11.65
N VAL A 274 16.93 -9.97 -12.56
CA VAL A 274 16.07 -9.97 -13.75
C VAL A 274 16.43 -11.12 -14.69
N ILE A 275 17.71 -11.31 -15.01
CA ILE A 275 18.17 -12.43 -15.84
C ILE A 275 17.77 -13.77 -15.20
N GLY A 276 18.03 -13.94 -13.91
CA GLY A 276 17.64 -15.14 -13.16
C GLY A 276 16.13 -15.40 -13.21
N GLY A 277 15.31 -14.35 -13.06
CA GLY A 277 13.86 -14.43 -13.18
C GLY A 277 13.40 -14.89 -14.57
N PHE A 278 13.98 -14.36 -15.65
CA PHE A 278 13.70 -14.80 -17.01
C PHE A 278 14.14 -16.26 -17.24
N CYS A 279 15.31 -16.66 -16.75
CA CYS A 279 15.76 -18.05 -16.84
C CYS A 279 14.79 -19.00 -16.15
N ILE A 280 14.32 -18.67 -14.94
CA ILE A 280 13.32 -19.47 -14.20
C ILE A 280 12.01 -19.55 -14.99
N ALA A 281 11.52 -18.42 -15.50
CA ALA A 281 10.29 -18.40 -16.31
C ALA A 281 10.41 -19.26 -17.57
N LEU A 282 11.55 -19.19 -18.28
CA LEU A 282 11.82 -20.02 -19.46
C LEU A 282 11.91 -21.51 -19.10
N ILE A 283 12.51 -21.86 -17.96
CA ILE A 283 12.54 -23.24 -17.46
C ILE A 283 11.11 -23.74 -17.18
N ILE A 284 10.28 -22.94 -16.51
CA ILE A 284 8.88 -23.29 -16.24
C ILE A 284 8.11 -23.51 -17.54
N LEU A 285 8.22 -22.60 -18.50
CA LEU A 285 7.57 -22.72 -19.81
C LEU A 285 8.09 -23.93 -20.60
N ALA A 286 9.38 -24.24 -20.52
CA ALA A 286 9.96 -25.43 -21.13
C ALA A 286 9.43 -26.72 -20.49
N LEU A 287 9.34 -26.77 -19.16
CA LEU A 287 8.75 -27.90 -18.43
C LEU A 287 7.27 -28.09 -18.78
N GLU A 288 6.50 -27.01 -18.88
CA GLU A 288 5.11 -27.06 -19.29
C GLU A 288 4.96 -27.55 -20.74
N TYR A 289 5.82 -27.09 -21.65
CA TYR A 289 5.84 -27.57 -23.02
C TYR A 289 6.19 -29.06 -23.11
N LEU A 290 7.19 -29.52 -22.35
CA LEU A 290 7.53 -30.95 -22.26
C LEU A 290 6.37 -31.77 -21.70
N PHE A 291 5.68 -31.27 -20.68
CA PHE A 291 4.48 -31.89 -20.13
C PHE A 291 3.35 -31.97 -21.17
N TYR A 292 3.11 -30.90 -21.92
CA TYR A 292 2.15 -30.89 -23.02
C TYR A 292 2.50 -31.92 -24.10
N CYS A 293 3.77 -32.04 -24.47
CA CYS A 293 4.26 -33.03 -25.43
C CYS A 293 4.06 -34.46 -24.91
N PHE A 294 4.34 -34.69 -23.62
CA PHE A 294 4.11 -35.95 -22.95
C PHE A 294 2.63 -36.35 -22.96
N VAL A 295 1.72 -35.46 -22.54
CA VAL A 295 0.26 -35.70 -22.54
C VAL A 295 -0.28 -35.91 -23.97
N SER A 296 0.28 -35.20 -24.94
CA SER A 296 -0.10 -35.33 -26.36
C SER A 296 0.46 -36.59 -27.02
N SER A 297 1.41 -37.28 -26.39
CA SER A 297 2.09 -38.43 -26.98
C SER A 297 1.16 -39.64 -27.10
N SER A 298 1.38 -40.44 -28.14
CA SER A 298 0.67 -41.72 -28.31
C SER A 298 0.90 -42.67 -27.13
N TYR A 299 2.03 -42.53 -26.43
CA TYR A 299 2.37 -43.30 -25.24
C TYR A 299 1.44 -42.97 -24.06
N PHE A 300 1.23 -41.69 -23.77
CA PHE A 300 0.30 -41.25 -22.72
C PHE A 300 -1.14 -41.68 -23.01
N LYS A 301 -1.59 -41.54 -24.27
CA LYS A 301 -2.92 -42.04 -24.69
C LYS A 301 -3.09 -43.54 -24.43
N LYS A 302 -2.05 -44.35 -24.69
CA LYS A 302 -2.07 -45.79 -24.38
C LYS A 302 -2.17 -46.06 -22.88
N ILE A 303 -1.44 -45.31 -22.06
CA ILE A 303 -1.51 -45.43 -20.59
C ILE A 303 -2.92 -45.10 -20.09
N VAL A 304 -3.48 -43.96 -20.52
CA VAL A 304 -4.83 -43.52 -20.11
C VAL A 304 -5.88 -44.55 -20.54
N ASN A 305 -5.83 -45.05 -21.77
CA ASN A 305 -6.76 -46.08 -22.24
C ASN A 305 -6.65 -47.36 -21.41
N LYS A 306 -5.43 -47.77 -21.02
CA LYS A 306 -5.23 -48.96 -20.17
C LYS A 306 -5.79 -48.75 -18.76
N ILE A 307 -5.57 -47.59 -18.16
CA ILE A 307 -6.14 -47.24 -16.85
C ILE A 307 -7.67 -47.21 -16.92
N PHE A 308 -8.22 -46.56 -17.95
CA PHE A 308 -9.67 -46.50 -18.16
C PHE A 308 -10.27 -47.88 -18.37
N SER A 309 -9.62 -48.77 -19.13
CA SER A 309 -10.11 -50.14 -19.31
C SER A 309 -10.11 -50.94 -18.01
N ILE A 310 -9.09 -50.76 -17.16
CA ILE A 310 -9.03 -51.40 -15.83
C ILE A 310 -10.15 -50.86 -14.93
N PHE A 311 -10.32 -49.53 -14.88
CA PHE A 311 -11.36 -48.90 -14.07
C PHE A 311 -12.76 -49.29 -14.54
N TRP A 312 -13.00 -49.30 -15.85
CA TRP A 312 -14.24 -49.77 -16.46
C TRP A 312 -14.50 -51.24 -16.14
N SER A 313 -13.48 -52.09 -16.16
CA SER A 313 -13.61 -53.51 -15.80
C SER A 313 -14.00 -53.69 -14.33
N ILE A 314 -13.42 -52.89 -13.42
CA ILE A 314 -13.77 -52.88 -12.00
C ILE A 314 -15.19 -52.36 -11.78
N ALA A 315 -15.55 -51.24 -12.40
CA ALA A 315 -16.88 -50.64 -12.30
C ALA A 315 -17.97 -51.59 -12.84
N MET A 316 -17.72 -52.22 -13.99
CA MET A 316 -18.63 -53.23 -14.56
C MET A 316 -18.70 -54.50 -13.69
N GLY A 317 -17.58 -54.90 -13.07
CA GLY A 317 -17.56 -55.98 -12.07
C GLY A 317 -18.42 -55.66 -10.85
N PHE A 318 -18.36 -54.42 -10.36
CA PHE A 318 -19.15 -53.94 -9.23
C PHE A 318 -20.65 -53.80 -9.58
N LEU A 319 -20.96 -53.29 -10.78
CA LEU A 319 -22.33 -53.22 -11.29
C LEU A 319 -22.95 -54.60 -11.49
N ARG A 320 -22.17 -55.58 -11.97
CA ARG A 320 -22.58 -56.99 -12.04
C ARG A 320 -22.81 -57.61 -10.67
N PHE A 321 -21.96 -57.30 -9.70
CA PHE A 321 -22.15 -57.75 -8.31
C PHE A 321 -23.45 -57.21 -7.70
N LEU A 322 -23.87 -56.00 -8.07
CA LEU A 322 -25.13 -55.38 -7.63
C LEU A 322 -26.34 -55.70 -8.54
N HIS A 323 -26.19 -56.54 -9.58
CA HIS A 323 -27.24 -56.82 -10.59
C HIS A 323 -27.85 -55.59 -11.29
N LEU A 324 -27.10 -54.49 -11.37
CA LEU A 324 -27.51 -53.24 -12.02
C LEU A 324 -27.01 -53.12 -13.47
N ASP A 325 -26.29 -54.14 -13.96
CA ASP A 325 -25.68 -54.16 -15.30
C ASP A 325 -26.73 -54.12 -16.44
N LYS A 326 -27.94 -54.66 -16.21
CA LYS A 326 -29.04 -54.63 -17.18
C LYS A 326 -29.59 -53.24 -17.51
N LEU A 327 -29.42 -52.25 -16.64
CA LEU A 327 -29.91 -50.87 -16.87
C LEU A 327 -29.12 -50.11 -17.95
N LEU A 328 -27.91 -50.57 -18.29
CA LEU A 328 -27.03 -49.91 -19.25
C LEU A 328 -27.09 -50.49 -20.68
N CYS A 329 -27.74 -51.65 -20.87
CA CYS A 329 -27.76 -52.36 -22.17
C CYS A 329 -28.95 -52.02 -23.07
N ASP A 330 -29.94 -51.24 -22.62
CA ASP A 330 -31.15 -50.92 -23.40
C ASP A 330 -31.05 -49.60 -24.21
N SER A 331 -29.85 -49.10 -24.50
CA SER A 331 -29.67 -47.97 -25.44
C SER A 331 -29.04 -48.44 -26.76
N PRO A 332 -29.58 -48.08 -27.95
CA PRO A 332 -29.14 -48.64 -29.22
C PRO A 332 -27.71 -48.24 -29.54
N SER A 333 -26.95 -49.24 -30.01
CA SER A 333 -25.57 -49.18 -30.52
C SER A 333 -25.31 -47.96 -31.41
N THR A 334 -24.43 -47.05 -30.95
CA THR A 334 -23.73 -46.12 -31.84
C THR A 334 -22.35 -46.73 -32.14
N ASP A 335 -22.14 -47.05 -33.41
CA ASP A 335 -20.95 -47.69 -33.96
C ASP A 335 -19.71 -46.79 -33.78
N TYR A 336 -18.71 -47.26 -33.02
CA TYR A 336 -17.49 -46.51 -32.68
C TYR A 336 -16.34 -46.78 -33.68
N SER A 337 -16.64 -47.07 -34.95
CA SER A 337 -15.63 -47.41 -35.96
C SER A 337 -15.19 -46.26 -36.88
N GLU A 338 -15.75 -45.04 -36.77
CA GLU A 338 -15.54 -43.99 -37.79
C GLU A 338 -14.58 -42.84 -37.42
N ILE A 339 -13.77 -42.92 -36.35
CA ILE A 339 -12.82 -41.84 -36.00
C ILE A 339 -11.38 -42.36 -35.91
N LEU A 340 -10.77 -42.65 -37.08
CA LEU A 340 -9.32 -42.64 -37.27
C LEU A 340 -8.99 -42.32 -38.75
N PRO A 341 -8.11 -41.36 -39.06
CA PRO A 341 -7.84 -40.96 -40.43
C PRO A 341 -6.92 -41.97 -41.13
N SER A 342 -7.39 -42.56 -42.22
CA SER A 342 -6.58 -43.41 -43.10
C SER A 342 -5.76 -42.57 -44.08
N HIS A 343 -4.44 -42.72 -44.01
CA HIS A 343 -3.51 -42.33 -45.08
C HIS A 343 -3.72 -43.25 -46.29
N LYS A 344 -3.95 -42.69 -47.49
CA LYS A 344 -3.57 -43.33 -48.77
C LYS A 344 -3.45 -42.32 -49.92
N ASN A 345 -2.30 -42.34 -50.58
CA ASN A 345 -2.00 -41.80 -51.91
C ASN A 345 -2.87 -42.49 -52.98
N ASN A 346 -3.41 -41.75 -53.96
CA ASN A 346 -2.91 -41.65 -55.35
C ASN A 346 -3.97 -41.10 -56.32
N ASN A 347 -3.53 -40.13 -57.13
CA ASN A 347 -3.79 -39.83 -58.54
C ASN A 347 -5.17 -39.99 -59.23
N ASN A 348 -5.42 -38.94 -60.02
CA ASN A 348 -6.11 -38.83 -61.33
C ASN A 348 -7.59 -38.37 -61.41
N ASN A 349 -7.69 -37.10 -61.83
CA ASN A 349 -8.42 -36.51 -62.96
C ASN A 349 -9.96 -36.51 -63.07
N ASN A 350 -10.41 -35.26 -63.32
CA ASN A 350 -11.49 -34.77 -64.19
C ASN A 350 -12.86 -34.39 -63.61
N ASN A 351 -13.10 -33.06 -63.69
CA ASN A 351 -14.28 -32.32 -64.16
C ASN A 351 -15.68 -32.67 -63.62
N ASN A 352 -16.29 -31.77 -62.83
CA ASN A 352 -17.22 -30.72 -63.30
C ASN A 352 -18.07 -30.14 -62.15
N SER A 353 -18.18 -28.80 -62.16
CA SER A 353 -19.37 -27.94 -61.99
C SER A 353 -20.46 -28.27 -60.95
N ASP A 354 -20.65 -27.23 -60.12
CA ASP A 354 -21.90 -26.62 -59.64
C ASP A 354 -22.67 -27.12 -58.39
N ASN A 355 -22.76 -26.15 -57.47
CA ASN A 355 -23.92 -25.74 -56.66
C ASN A 355 -24.67 -26.79 -55.82
N ASN A 356 -24.56 -26.65 -54.50
CA ASN A 356 -25.73 -26.23 -53.71
C ASN A 356 -25.36 -25.73 -52.30
N LYS A 357 -25.57 -24.43 -52.10
CA LYS A 357 -25.94 -23.83 -50.82
C LYS A 357 -27.21 -24.51 -50.31
N THR A 358 -27.18 -25.14 -49.13
CA THR A 358 -28.28 -25.16 -48.14
C THR A 358 -27.96 -26.15 -47.02
N LYS A 359 -27.50 -25.66 -45.86
CA LYS A 359 -27.85 -26.14 -44.49
C LYS A 359 -26.92 -25.48 -43.47
N LEU A 360 -27.21 -24.23 -43.14
CA LEU A 360 -26.59 -23.57 -41.99
C LEU A 360 -27.56 -22.52 -41.40
N SER A 361 -28.83 -22.91 -41.30
CA SER A 361 -29.91 -22.06 -40.76
C SER A 361 -30.79 -22.76 -39.72
N SER A 362 -30.37 -23.90 -39.13
CA SER A 362 -31.21 -24.65 -38.19
C SER A 362 -30.56 -24.97 -36.83
N ILE A 363 -29.50 -24.27 -36.41
CA ILE A 363 -28.86 -24.52 -35.09
C ILE A 363 -28.96 -23.31 -34.13
N PHE A 364 -29.48 -22.16 -34.56
CA PHE A 364 -29.57 -20.96 -33.71
C PHE A 364 -30.93 -20.72 -33.01
N ASN A 365 -31.83 -21.71 -32.96
CA ASN A 365 -33.16 -21.55 -32.36
C ASN A 365 -33.43 -22.39 -31.09
N ILE A 366 -32.41 -22.87 -30.38
CA ILE A 366 -32.59 -23.53 -29.07
C ILE A 366 -31.61 -22.93 -28.08
N LEU A 367 -31.94 -21.74 -27.56
CA LEU A 367 -31.60 -21.22 -26.23
C LEU A 367 -32.20 -19.82 -26.08
N GLY A 368 -33.54 -19.81 -25.95
CA GLY A 368 -34.29 -18.64 -25.50
C GLY A 368 -34.31 -18.56 -23.98
N HIS A 369 -33.98 -17.37 -23.48
CA HIS A 369 -34.53 -16.76 -22.26
C HIS A 369 -34.25 -17.41 -20.90
N HIS A 370 -33.17 -16.99 -20.26
CA HIS A 370 -33.24 -16.54 -18.86
C HIS A 370 -32.44 -15.25 -18.70
N GLN A 371 -33.14 -14.13 -18.90
CA GLN A 371 -32.62 -12.78 -18.89
C GLN A 371 -32.70 -12.24 -17.45
N SER A 372 -31.65 -12.41 -16.66
CA SER A 372 -31.50 -11.66 -15.42
C SER A 372 -31.09 -10.23 -15.78
N LYS A 373 -32.00 -9.29 -15.51
CA LYS A 373 -31.82 -7.84 -15.75
C LYS A 373 -30.62 -7.33 -14.95
N ILE A 374 -29.47 -7.23 -15.60
CA ILE A 374 -28.36 -6.40 -15.11
C ILE A 374 -28.78 -4.94 -15.31
N LYS A 375 -29.36 -4.34 -14.26
CA LYS A 375 -29.47 -2.88 -14.15
C LYS A 375 -28.05 -2.33 -14.09
N ARG A 376 -27.66 -1.54 -15.08
CA ARG A 376 -26.49 -0.65 -15.00
C ARG A 376 -26.68 0.26 -13.78
N ARG A 377 -25.88 0.06 -12.73
CA ARG A 377 -25.80 1.00 -11.61
C ARG A 377 -25.19 2.30 -12.14
N ALA A 378 -25.93 3.38 -11.97
CA ALA A 378 -25.46 4.72 -12.23
C ALA A 378 -24.38 5.10 -11.21
N ARG A 379 -23.55 6.05 -11.65
CA ARG A 379 -22.51 6.78 -10.92
C ARG A 379 -23.01 7.34 -9.57
N LYS A 380 -23.04 6.52 -8.51
CA LYS A 380 -23.18 6.96 -7.10
C LYS A 380 -22.80 5.93 -6.03
N ASP A 381 -22.16 4.81 -6.39
CA ASP A 381 -21.79 3.74 -5.45
C ASP A 381 -20.27 3.58 -5.28
N SER A 382 -19.54 4.69 -5.21
CA SER A 382 -18.29 4.71 -4.46
C SER A 382 -18.65 5.00 -3.00
N ASN A 383 -18.30 4.11 -2.08
CA ASN A 383 -18.40 4.33 -0.63
C ASN A 383 -17.39 5.41 -0.16
N LEU A 384 -17.43 6.58 -0.79
CA LEU A 384 -17.03 7.86 -0.22
C LEU A 384 -18.27 8.75 -0.20
N PRO A 385 -19.17 8.60 0.79
CA PRO A 385 -19.98 9.73 1.18
C PRO A 385 -19.91 9.95 2.69
N ILE A 386 -19.74 11.22 3.07
CA ILE A 386 -20.14 11.91 4.32
C ILE A 386 -19.04 12.84 4.86
N GLU A 387 -17.74 12.53 4.75
CA GLU A 387 -16.69 13.38 5.35
C GLU A 387 -16.09 14.46 4.42
N ILE A 388 -16.28 14.41 3.09
CA ILE A 388 -15.83 15.49 2.19
C ILE A 388 -16.60 16.80 2.49
N ASP A 389 -17.88 16.69 2.83
CA ASP A 389 -18.74 17.83 3.20
C ASP A 389 -18.29 18.50 4.52
N ILE A 390 -17.61 17.76 5.39
CA ILE A 390 -17.05 18.27 6.65
C ILE A 390 -15.74 19.03 6.36
N LEU A 391 -14.93 18.51 5.44
CA LEU A 391 -13.68 19.15 5.04
C LEU A 391 -13.90 20.43 4.20
N ASP A 392 -14.92 20.46 3.33
CA ASP A 392 -15.30 21.67 2.59
C ASP A 392 -15.79 22.77 3.56
N LYS A 393 -16.59 22.41 4.58
CA LYS A 393 -17.05 23.35 5.62
C LYS A 393 -15.91 23.98 6.46
N LEU A 394 -14.78 23.28 6.61
CA LEU A 394 -13.59 23.81 7.29
C LEU A 394 -12.75 24.71 6.35
N SER A 395 -12.82 24.48 5.03
CA SER A 395 -12.09 25.26 4.03
C SER A 395 -12.68 26.67 3.81
N ASP A 396 -14.01 26.80 3.91
CA ASP A 396 -14.72 28.08 3.70
C ASP A 396 -14.47 29.12 4.80
N GLN A 397 -13.90 28.74 5.94
CA GLN A 397 -13.60 29.66 7.05
C GLN A 397 -12.21 30.30 7.00
N THR A 398 -11.38 30.04 5.99
CA THR A 398 -9.98 30.49 6.03
C THR A 398 -9.44 31.03 4.71
N ILE A 399 -9.96 32.16 4.22
CA ILE A 399 -9.21 33.04 3.31
C ILE A 399 -9.61 34.51 3.58
N ILE A 400 -8.77 35.23 4.34
CA ILE A 400 -8.70 36.70 4.27
C ILE A 400 -7.26 37.03 3.86
N ILE A 401 -7.11 37.48 2.61
CA ILE A 401 -5.87 38.09 2.13
C ILE A 401 -6.03 39.58 2.40
N GLU A 402 -5.36 40.11 3.42
CA GLU A 402 -5.23 41.56 3.58
C GLU A 402 -4.17 42.09 2.61
N ASP A 403 -4.62 42.62 1.48
CA ASP A 403 -3.80 43.42 0.58
C ASP A 403 -3.52 44.79 1.21
N HIS A 404 -2.40 44.90 1.95
CA HIS A 404 -1.84 46.20 2.26
C HIS A 404 -1.01 46.73 1.09
N ASN A 405 -1.68 47.34 0.12
CA ASN A 405 -1.07 48.34 -0.76
C ASN A 405 -2.13 49.26 -1.37
N LYS A 406 -2.28 50.46 -0.79
CA LYS A 406 -2.74 51.65 -1.54
C LYS A 406 -2.17 52.95 -0.94
N SER A 407 -1.24 53.50 -1.72
CA SER A 407 -0.83 54.90 -1.91
C SER A 407 -0.54 55.81 -0.71
N THR A 408 0.68 56.33 -0.68
CA THR A 408 0.91 57.78 -0.87
C THR A 408 2.21 58.00 -1.62
N ASP A 409 2.10 58.60 -2.80
CA ASP A 409 3.20 59.26 -3.52
C ASP A 409 3.65 60.51 -2.75
N ASN A 410 4.97 60.74 -2.63
CA ASN A 410 5.62 62.01 -3.00
C ASN A 410 7.15 62.01 -2.76
N LEU A 411 7.85 62.47 -3.81
CA LEU A 411 9.12 63.22 -3.89
C LEU A 411 10.51 62.56 -3.62
N LEU A 412 11.29 62.51 -4.71
CA LEU A 412 12.74 62.83 -4.93
C LEU A 412 13.59 63.17 -3.68
N SER A 413 14.87 62.80 -3.52
CA SER A 413 16.02 62.57 -4.43
C SER A 413 17.19 61.86 -3.66
N PRO A 414 18.30 61.44 -4.32
CA PRO A 414 19.35 60.57 -3.76
C PRO A 414 20.60 61.35 -3.31
N ILE A 415 21.41 60.81 -2.38
CA ILE A 415 22.86 61.13 -2.19
C ILE A 415 23.54 60.06 -1.30
N ASN A 416 24.52 59.38 -1.91
CA ASN A 416 25.88 59.01 -1.49
C ASN A 416 26.36 58.88 -0.02
N ASP A 417 27.23 57.87 0.11
CA ASP A 417 28.54 57.81 0.81
C ASP A 417 28.68 57.24 2.25
N ILE A 418 29.40 56.09 2.28
CA ILE A 418 30.63 55.79 3.05
C ILE A 418 30.59 55.96 4.58
N ASN A 419 30.71 54.85 5.34
CA ASN A 419 31.91 54.58 6.17
C ASN A 419 31.87 53.25 6.93
N GLU A 420 33.05 52.63 6.98
CA GLU A 420 33.45 51.53 7.86
C GLU A 420 33.48 51.96 9.34
N SER A 421 33.24 51.03 10.28
CA SER A 421 34.26 50.56 11.25
C SER A 421 33.67 49.89 12.50
N ASN A 422 34.46 48.93 12.98
CA ASN A 422 34.35 48.01 14.12
C ASN A 422 33.96 48.62 15.48
N HIS A 423 33.28 47.85 16.35
CA HIS A 423 33.87 47.27 17.59
C HIS A 423 32.87 46.59 18.57
N SER A 424 33.27 45.36 18.98
CA SER A 424 33.25 44.72 20.31
C SER A 424 32.00 44.54 21.20
N LEU A 425 31.80 43.25 21.56
CA LEU A 425 31.49 42.63 22.86
C LEU A 425 30.53 43.30 23.87
N SER A 426 29.45 42.57 24.21
CA SER A 426 29.02 42.37 25.60
C SER A 426 28.06 41.15 25.75
N THR A 427 28.24 40.40 26.83
CA THR A 427 27.34 39.39 27.43
C THR A 427 27.05 39.84 28.89
N PRO A 428 26.22 39.16 29.71
CA PRO A 428 24.86 38.58 29.57
C PRO A 428 23.92 39.13 30.70
N PRO A 429 22.73 38.54 31.04
CA PRO A 429 22.73 37.49 32.09
C PRO A 429 21.58 36.43 32.10
N SER A 430 21.92 35.29 32.70
CA SER A 430 21.18 34.38 33.61
C SER A 430 19.80 33.77 33.29
N THR A 431 19.78 32.44 33.31
CA THR A 431 18.68 31.46 33.32
C THR A 431 18.00 31.29 34.69
N PRO A 432 16.67 31.06 34.79
CA PRO A 432 16.01 30.48 35.97
C PRO A 432 15.80 28.95 35.84
N PRO A 433 15.51 28.23 36.95
CA PRO A 433 15.76 26.79 37.09
C PRO A 433 14.69 25.87 36.50
N SER A 434 15.10 24.62 36.29
CA SER A 434 14.34 23.52 35.68
C SER A 434 13.09 23.11 36.47
N GLN A 435 11.93 23.16 35.81
CA GLN A 435 10.76 22.38 36.21
C GLN A 435 10.92 20.95 35.66
N LYS A 436 10.96 19.97 36.57
CA LYS A 436 10.83 18.55 36.23
C LYS A 436 9.46 18.30 35.62
N SER A 437 9.39 17.95 34.34
CA SER A 437 8.16 17.46 33.70
C SER A 437 7.82 16.07 34.27
N LYS A 438 6.65 15.96 34.91
CA LYS A 438 6.08 14.67 35.31
C LYS A 438 5.64 13.91 34.06
N VAL A 439 6.14 12.67 33.91
CA VAL A 439 5.50 11.64 33.09
C VAL A 439 4.12 11.41 33.71
N LEU A 440 3.05 11.55 32.93
CA LEU A 440 1.68 11.35 33.41
C LEU A 440 1.37 9.86 33.52
N ASP A 441 0.75 9.51 34.65
CA ASP A 441 0.26 8.18 35.03
C ASP A 441 -0.88 7.71 34.11
N PRO A 442 -0.90 6.45 33.64
CA PRO A 442 -1.98 5.89 32.82
C PRO A 442 -3.40 6.18 33.32
N GLU A 443 -3.65 6.18 34.63
CA GLU A 443 -4.98 6.46 35.19
C GLU A 443 -5.47 7.90 34.95
N ALA A 444 -4.55 8.86 34.78
CA ALA A 444 -4.90 10.24 34.48
C ALA A 444 -5.32 10.45 33.02
N ILE A 445 -4.97 9.50 32.12
CA ILE A 445 -5.33 9.56 30.71
C ILE A 445 -6.79 9.13 30.51
N MET A 446 -7.28 8.12 31.24
CA MET A 446 -8.68 7.67 31.15
C MET A 446 -9.69 8.69 31.71
N LYS A 447 -9.30 9.47 32.72
CA LYS A 447 -10.21 10.42 33.38
C LYS A 447 -10.48 11.72 32.62
N MET A 448 -9.74 12.00 31.54
CA MET A 448 -9.93 13.19 30.71
C MET A 448 -10.82 12.95 29.48
N ASN A 449 -11.31 11.72 29.26
CA ASN A 449 -12.22 11.39 28.16
C ASN A 449 -13.63 12.00 28.32
N ASP A 450 -14.02 12.46 29.50
CA ASP A 450 -15.35 13.04 29.74
C ASP A 450 -15.47 14.53 29.34
N ASP A 451 -14.35 15.24 29.12
CA ASP A 451 -14.36 16.69 28.85
C ASP A 451 -14.25 17.06 27.34
N LEU A 452 -14.29 16.08 26.43
CA LEU A 452 -14.14 16.30 24.98
C LEU A 452 -15.20 15.57 24.11
N VAL A 453 -16.40 15.33 24.64
CA VAL A 453 -17.57 14.87 23.85
C VAL A 453 -18.37 16.05 23.29
#